data_AF-A0A2C5GA22-F1
#
_entry.id   AF-A0A2C5GA22-F1
#
_cell.length_a   1.000
_cell.length_b   1.000
_cell.length_c   1.000
_cell.angle_alpha   90.00
_cell.angle_beta   90.00
_cell.angle_gamma   90.00
#
_symmetry.space_group_name_H-M   'P 1'
#
loop_
_entity.id
_entity.type
_entity.pdbx_description
1 polymer ?
#
loop_
_entity_poly.entity_id
_entity_poly.type
_entity_poly.pdbx_seq_one_letter_code
_entity_poly.pdbx_strand_id
1 'polypeptide(L)' 'MLRDCKEKSPSVILIEYKDRLARFGFSYIESHLKDLGVNIYCIEHIKKTKKPN' A
#
# COMPACT_ATOMS: atom_id res chain seq x y z
N MET A 1 3.11 -9.33 -7.63
CA MET A 1 2.95 -8.58 -6.36
C MET A 1 2.95 -9.48 -5.14
N LEU A 2 1.87 -10.23 -4.81
CA LEU A 2 1.90 -11.12 -3.62
C LEU A 2 3.00 -12.19 -3.68
N ARG A 3 3.23 -12.78 -4.86
CA ARG A 3 4.36 -13.71 -5.08
C ARG A 3 5.70 -13.02 -4.81
N ASP A 4 5.88 -11.80 -5.34
CA ASP A 4 7.10 -11.02 -5.08
C ASP A 4 7.25 -10.66 -3.60
N CYS A 5 6.15 -10.46 -2.87
CA CYS A 5 6.21 -10.20 -1.43
C CYS A 5 6.78 -11.39 -0.67
N LYS A 6 6.54 -12.61 -1.15
CA LYS A 6 7.07 -13.85 -0.57
C LYS A 6 8.50 -14.15 -1.00
N GLU A 7 8.86 -13.86 -2.25
CA GLU A 7 10.17 -14.20 -2.82
C GLU A 7 11.23 -13.14 -2.58
N LYS A 8 10.83 -11.86 -2.58
CA LYS A 8 11.74 -10.70 -2.51
C LYS A 8 11.64 -9.92 -1.20
N SER A 9 10.67 -10.26 -0.34
CA SER A 9 10.47 -9.68 0.99
C SER A 9 10.61 -8.15 1.05
N PRO A 10 9.85 -7.40 0.22
CA PRO A 10 9.86 -5.95 0.28
C PRO A 10 9.34 -5.48 1.64
N SER A 11 9.94 -4.46 2.22
CA SER A 11 9.45 -3.88 3.47
C SER A 11 8.19 -3.02 3.28
N VAL A 12 7.99 -2.47 2.08
CA VAL A 12 6.98 -1.46 1.80
C VAL A 12 6.33 -1.64 0.42
N ILE A 13 5.01 -1.46 0.37
CA ILE A 13 4.20 -1.29 -0.83
C ILE A 13 3.58 0.10 -0.80
N LEU A 14 3.70 0.83 -1.90
CA LEU A 14 3.07 2.12 -2.10
C LEU A 14 1.90 1.99 -3.07
N ILE A 15 0.72 2.47 -2.66
CA ILE A 15 -0.48 2.54 -3.50
C ILE A 15 -1.07 3.94 -3.44
N GLU A 16 -1.79 4.34 -4.48
CA GLU A 16 -2.44 5.65 -4.55
C GLU A 16 -3.73 5.69 -3.71
N TYR A 17 -4.53 4.62 -3.79
CA TYR A 17 -5.78 4.42 -3.05
C TYR A 17 -6.00 2.92 -2.81
N LYS A 18 -6.70 2.55 -1.72
CA LYS A 18 -6.91 1.14 -1.32
C LYS A 18 -7.52 0.26 -2.42
N ASP A 19 -8.43 0.84 -3.20
CA ASP A 19 -9.12 0.17 -4.31
C ASP A 19 -8.17 -0.27 -5.45
N ARG A 20 -6.98 0.35 -5.57
CA ARG A 20 -5.93 -0.11 -6.50
C ARG A 20 -5.43 -1.51 -6.20
N LEU A 21 -5.47 -1.89 -4.93
CA LEU A 21 -4.98 -3.18 -4.47
C LEU A 21 -6.09 -4.22 -4.48
N ALA A 22 -7.27 -3.86 -3.98
CA ALA A 22 -8.44 -4.72 -4.02
C ALA A 22 -9.74 -3.93 -3.81
N ARG A 23 -10.78 -4.28 -4.57
CA ARG A 23 -12.15 -3.74 -4.39
C ARG A 23 -12.82 -4.25 -3.10
N PHE A 24 -12.53 -5.50 -2.74
CA PHE A 24 -13.03 -6.18 -1.54
C PHE A 24 -11.89 -6.91 -0.85
N GLY A 25 -11.97 -7.09 0.48
CA GLY A 25 -10.98 -7.87 1.21
C GLY A 25 -9.62 -7.18 1.38
N PHE A 26 -9.53 -5.86 1.20
CA PHE A 26 -8.30 -5.10 1.45
C PHE A 26 -7.72 -5.38 2.85
N SER A 27 -8.56 -5.40 3.89
CA SER A 27 -8.11 -5.67 5.26
C SER A 27 -7.46 -7.04 5.43
N TYR A 28 -7.93 -8.05 4.69
CA TYR A 28 -7.31 -9.37 4.70
C TYR A 28 -5.92 -9.34 4.06
N ILE A 29 -5.80 -8.68 2.90
CA ILE A 29 -4.52 -8.53 2.20
C ILE A 29 -3.53 -7.72 3.06
N GLU A 30 -4.00 -6.65 3.69
CA GLU A 30 -3.21 -5.81 4.60
C GLU A 30 -2.69 -6.62 5.79
N SER A 31 -3.55 -7.38 6.47
CA SER A 31 -3.15 -8.24 7.59
C SER A 31 -2.13 -9.30 7.13
N HIS A 32 -2.42 -9.98 6.02
CA HIS A 32 -1.56 -11.04 5.51
C HIS A 32 -0.16 -10.51 5.12
N LEU A 33 -0.10 -9.35 4.48
CA LEU A 33 1.16 -8.71 4.11
C LEU A 33 1.91 -8.19 5.34
N LYS A 34 1.20 -7.69 6.35
CA LYS A 34 1.80 -7.28 7.62
C LYS A 34 2.43 -8.46 8.37
N ASP A 35 1.80 -9.63 8.36
CA ASP A 35 2.38 -10.86 8.92
C ASP A 35 3.66 -11.29 8.20
N LEU A 36 3.82 -10.91 6.93
CA LEU A 36 5.03 -11.09 6.13
C LEU A 36 6.06 -9.95 6.31
N GLY A 37 5.81 -9.00 7.22
CA GLY A 37 6.69 -7.85 7.46
C GLY A 37 6.58 -6.73 6.42
N VAL A 38 5.55 -6.76 5.57
CA VAL A 38 5.34 -5.80 4.49
C VAL A 38 4.28 -4.76 4.90
N ASN A 39 4.64 -3.49 4.86
CA ASN A 39 3.72 -2.39 5.17
C ASN A 39 3.13 -1.77 3.90
N ILE A 40 1.82 -1.49 3.90
CA ILE A 40 1.15 -0.82 2.78
C ILE A 40 0.92 0.65 3.15
N TYR A 41 1.45 1.58 2.37
CA TYR A 41 1.15 3.01 2.51
C TYR A 41 0.33 3.52 1.33
N CYS A 42 -0.71 4.27 1.68
CA CYS A 42 -1.61 4.90 0.74
C CYS A 42 -1.17 6.36 0.55
N ILE A 43 -0.67 6.71 -0.64
CA ILE A 43 -0.23 8.06 -1.01
C ILE A 43 -1.43 8.87 -1.51
N GLU A 44 -2.54 8.87 -0.76
CA GLU A 44 -3.72 9.66 -1.10
C GLU A 44 -3.27 11.06 -1.49
N HIS A 45 -3.69 11.53 -2.68
CA HIS A 45 -3.20 12.75 -3.31
C HIS A 45 -2.89 13.80 -2.25
N ILE A 46 -1.60 13.99 -1.97
CA ILE A 46 -1.12 15.17 -1.29
C ILE A 46 -1.53 16.28 -2.25
N LYS A 47 -2.71 16.89 -2.01
CA LYS A 47 -3.09 18.13 -2.68
C LYS A 47 -1.88 19.02 -2.46
N LYS A 48 -1.14 19.30 -3.53
CA LYS A 48 -0.06 20.29 -3.50
C LYS A 48 -0.68 21.53 -2.89
N THR A 49 -0.43 21.77 -1.61
CA THR A 49 -0.68 23.06 -1.01
C THR A 49 0.27 23.97 -1.75
N LYS A 50 -0.25 24.62 -2.80
CA LYS A 50 0.37 25.82 -3.35
C LYS A 50 0.54 26.71 -2.12
N LYS A 51 1.78 26.88 -1.66
CA LYS A 51 2.10 27.93 -0.69
C LYS A 51 1.59 29.24 -1.33
N PRO A 52 0.67 29.98 -0.69
CA PRO A 52 0.44 31.36 -1.13
C PRO A 52 1.77 32.11 -0.91
N ASN A 53 2.12 32.91 -1.91
CA ASN A 53 3.27 33.82 -1.90
C ASN A 53 3.22 34.77 -0.69
#